data_AF-A0A554VAF2-F1
#
_entry.id   AF-A0A554VAF2-F1
#
_cell.length_a   1.000
_cell.length_b   1.000
_cell.length_c   1.000
_cell.angle_alpha   90.00
_cell.angle_beta   90.00
_cell.angle_gamma   90.00
#
_symmetry.space_group_name_H-M   'P 1'
#
loop_
_entity.id
_entity.type
_entity.pdbx_description
1 polymer ?
#
loop_
_entity_poly.entity_id
_entity_poly.type
_entity_poly.pdbx_seq_one_letter_code
_entity_poly.pdbx_strand_id
1 'polypeptide(L)'
;MALPAAALAVEAIKNRPKISVSKDVTTVLLASGLGIGMFFAVRALVRKFKRNNRERHALQPGNPANFAIRLKMAFENDNAFGWGTDEEMVFNTIEQIPNASMMRKVERAYKDLYGNNLSADLANELSTEEFAIAQEIINLKK
;
A
#
# COMPACT_ATOMS: atom_id res chain seq x y z
N MET A 1 -11.32 -27.16 -26.99
CA MET A 1 -11.44 -25.95 -26.15
C MET A 1 -10.32 -25.99 -25.12
N ALA A 2 -9.35 -25.09 -25.20
CA ALA A 2 -8.28 -25.00 -24.21
C ALA A 2 -8.85 -24.37 -22.93
N LEU A 3 -8.67 -25.03 -21.78
CA LEU A 3 -9.12 -24.51 -20.50
C LEU A 3 -8.35 -23.22 -20.16
N PRO A 4 -9.03 -22.15 -19.68
CA PRO A 4 -8.37 -20.91 -19.37
C PRO A 4 -7.35 -21.12 -18.24
N ALA A 5 -6.17 -20.51 -18.35
CA ALA A 5 -5.08 -20.66 -17.38
C ALA A 5 -5.51 -20.37 -15.92
N ALA A 6 -6.52 -19.51 -15.74
CA ALA A 6 -7.14 -19.25 -14.44
C ALA A 6 -7.83 -20.48 -13.83
N ALA A 7 -8.50 -21.31 -14.63
CA ALA A 7 -9.14 -22.54 -14.16
C ALA A 7 -8.09 -23.58 -13.73
N LEU A 8 -7.00 -23.72 -14.49
CA LEU A 8 -5.89 -24.61 -14.14
C LEU A 8 -5.20 -24.19 -12.84
N ALA A 9 -5.05 -22.88 -12.60
CA ALA A 9 -4.48 -22.36 -11.36
C ALA A 9 -5.40 -22.62 -10.15
N VAL A 10 -6.71 -22.44 -10.30
CA VAL A 10 -7.69 -22.72 -9.24
C VAL A 10 -7.74 -24.22 -8.89
N GLU A 11 -7.71 -25.08 -9.90
CA GLU A 11 -7.62 -26.54 -9.75
C GLU A 11 -6.35 -26.96 -8.99
N ALA A 12 -5.21 -26.39 -9.38
CA ALA A 12 -3.92 -26.67 -8.74
C ALA A 12 -3.86 -26.19 -7.28
N ILE A 13 -4.49 -25.05 -6.96
CA ILE A 13 -4.57 -24.54 -5.59
C ILE A 13 -5.50 -25.41 -4.74
N LYS A 14 -6.61 -25.88 -5.30
CA LYS A 14 -7.57 -26.76 -4.63
C LYS A 14 -6.96 -28.12 -4.29
N ASN A 15 -6.10 -28.64 -5.16
CA ASN A 15 -5.45 -29.94 -5.01
C ASN A 15 -4.05 -29.86 -4.39
N ARG A 16 -3.66 -28.73 -3.78
CA ARG A 16 -2.34 -28.61 -3.16
C ARG A 16 -2.21 -29.57 -1.97
N PRO A 17 -1.12 -30.37 -1.89
CA PRO A 17 -0.90 -31.22 -0.74
C PRO A 17 -0.76 -30.37 0.53
N LYS A 18 -1.55 -30.69 1.56
CA LYS A 18 -1.44 -30.05 2.88
C LYS A 18 -0.21 -30.62 3.59
N ILE A 19 0.93 -29.96 3.43
CA ILE A 19 2.16 -30.31 4.15
C ILE A 19 2.06 -29.73 5.56
N SER A 20 1.77 -30.56 6.55
CA SER A 20 1.87 -30.18 7.96
C SER A 20 3.31 -30.37 8.44
N VAL A 21 4.06 -29.29 8.57
CA VAL A 21 5.42 -29.34 9.14
C VAL A 21 5.29 -29.44 10.66
N SER A 22 5.79 -30.52 11.27
CA SER A 22 5.79 -30.68 12.73
C SER A 22 6.68 -29.61 13.39
N LYS A 23 6.30 -29.17 14.59
CA LYS A 23 7.06 -28.22 15.41
C LYS A 23 8.49 -28.71 15.69
N ASP A 24 8.68 -30.02 15.70
CA ASP A 24 9.99 -30.65 15.93
C ASP A 24 10.94 -30.41 14.75
N VAL A 25 10.44 -30.46 13.52
CA VAL A 25 11.24 -30.23 12.29
C VAL A 25 11.67 -28.77 12.20
N THR A 26 10.80 -27.82 12.57
CA THR A 26 11.16 -26.40 12.62
C THR A 26 12.22 -26.11 13.68
N THR A 27 12.16 -26.78 14.82
CA THR A 27 13.12 -26.61 15.93
C THR A 27 14.49 -27.19 15.56
N VAL A 28 14.52 -28.37 14.93
CA VAL A 28 15.76 -29.01 14.46
C VAL A 28 16.44 -28.20 13.35
N LEU A 29 15.65 -27.64 12.41
CA LEU A 29 16.18 -26.74 11.38
C LEU A 29 16.78 -25.47 12.02
N LEU A 30 16.10 -24.85 12.98
CA LEU A 30 16.61 -23.65 13.67
C LEU A 30 17.86 -23.94 14.51
N ALA A 31 17.93 -25.09 15.18
CA ALA A 31 19.04 -25.46 16.06
C ALA A 31 20.33 -25.84 15.31
N SER A 32 20.21 -26.33 14.07
CA SER A 32 21.36 -26.78 13.25
C SER A 32 22.06 -25.66 12.47
N GLY A 33 21.68 -24.38 12.67
CA GLY A 33 22.26 -23.22 11.98
C GLY A 33 21.79 -23.04 10.53
N LEU A 34 21.54 -24.13 9.81
CA LEU A 34 21.01 -24.12 8.43
C LEU A 34 19.61 -23.49 8.35
N GLY A 35 18.75 -23.72 9.34
CA GLY A 35 17.40 -23.16 9.36
C GLY A 35 17.36 -21.67 9.69
N ILE A 36 18.34 -21.13 10.40
CA ILE A 36 18.43 -19.68 10.65
C ILE A 36 18.74 -18.97 9.32
N GLY A 37 19.77 -19.41 8.59
CA GLY A 37 20.12 -18.84 7.28
C GLY A 37 18.97 -18.96 6.27
N MET A 38 18.37 -20.15 6.17
CA MET A 38 17.22 -20.40 5.29
C MET A 38 16.01 -19.53 5.67
N PHE A 39 15.72 -19.34 6.96
CA PHE A 39 14.63 -18.48 7.43
C PHE A 39 14.82 -17.03 7.01
N PHE A 40 16.02 -16.48 7.21
CA PHE A 40 16.32 -15.09 6.80
C PHE A 40 16.31 -14.92 5.27
N ALA A 41 16.81 -15.91 4.52
CA ALA A 41 16.78 -15.92 3.06
C ALA A 41 15.34 -15.97 2.52
N VAL A 42 14.51 -16.87 3.02
CA VAL A 42 13.08 -16.96 2.68
C VAL A 42 12.36 -15.66 3.04
N ARG A 43 12.60 -15.11 4.24
CA ARG A 43 12.03 -13.82 4.68
C ARG A 43 12.48 -12.65 3.81
N ALA A 44 13.72 -12.65 3.31
CA ALA A 44 14.22 -11.62 2.40
C ALA A 44 13.60 -11.76 1.00
N LEU A 45 13.47 -12.99 0.50
CA LEU A 45 12.88 -13.28 -0.80
C LEU A 45 11.40 -12.91 -0.84
N VAL A 46 10.62 -13.30 0.18
CA VAL A 46 9.20 -12.93 0.32
C VAL A 46 9.03 -11.41 0.36
N ARG A 47 9.90 -10.68 1.07
CA ARG A 47 9.86 -9.21 1.10
C ARG A 47 10.13 -8.58 -0.27
N LYS A 48 11.10 -9.08 -1.05
CA LYS A 48 11.39 -8.59 -2.41
C LYS A 48 10.23 -8.85 -3.38
N PHE A 49 9.67 -10.06 -3.39
CA PHE A 49 8.54 -10.40 -4.26
C PHE A 49 7.27 -9.62 -3.91
N LYS A 50 7.00 -9.41 -2.61
CA LYS A 50 5.86 -8.59 -2.16
C LYS A 50 5.98 -7.13 -2.60
N ARG A 51 7.19 -6.59 -2.76
CA ARG A 51 7.43 -5.20 -3.21
C ARG A 51 7.13 -5.02 -4.70
N ASN A 52 7.61 -5.93 -5.55
CA ASN A 52 7.44 -5.83 -7.01
C ASN A 52 5.98 -5.93 -7.47
N ASN A 53 5.15 -6.72 -6.78
CA ASN A 53 3.71 -6.75 -7.05
C ASN A 53 2.97 -5.47 -6.61
N ARG A 54 3.47 -4.75 -5.59
CA ARG A 54 2.83 -3.52 -5.09
C ARG A 54 2.98 -2.37 -6.08
N GLU A 55 4.14 -2.27 -6.73
CA GLU A 55 4.44 -1.24 -7.74
C GLU A 55 3.52 -1.36 -8.97
N ARG A 56 3.23 -2.58 -9.45
CA ARG A 56 2.34 -2.81 -10.60
C ARG A 56 0.86 -2.52 -10.34
N HIS A 57 0.42 -2.57 -9.08
CA HIS A 57 -0.96 -2.28 -8.71
C HIS A 57 -1.16 -0.84 -8.24
N ALA A 58 -0.10 -0.10 -7.91
CA ALA A 58 -0.19 1.29 -7.44
C ALA A 58 -0.73 2.26 -8.50
N LEU A 59 -0.74 1.86 -9.77
CA LEU A 59 -1.28 2.66 -10.89
C LEU A 59 -2.72 2.26 -11.27
N GLN A 60 -3.34 1.29 -10.57
CA GLN A 60 -4.73 0.92 -10.82
C GLN A 60 -5.68 1.87 -10.08
N PRO A 61 -6.71 2.42 -10.75
CA PRO A 61 -7.74 3.22 -10.09
C PRO A 61 -8.37 2.46 -8.90
N GLY A 62 -8.49 3.13 -7.75
CA GLY A 62 -9.04 2.55 -6.52
C GLY A 62 -8.02 1.85 -5.60
N ASN A 63 -6.73 1.80 -5.97
CA ASN A 63 -5.67 1.34 -5.06
C ASN A 63 -5.32 2.43 -4.03
N PRO A 64 -5.19 2.10 -2.72
CA PRO A 64 -4.74 3.06 -1.70
C PRO A 64 -3.43 3.80 -2.03
N ALA A 65 -2.48 3.10 -2.65
CA ALA A 65 -1.20 3.71 -3.07
C ALA A 65 -1.39 4.70 -4.21
N ASN A 66 -2.37 4.49 -5.09
CA ASN A 66 -2.67 5.42 -6.18
C ASN A 66 -3.13 6.77 -5.64
N PHE A 67 -4.07 6.76 -4.67
CA PHE A 67 -4.52 7.98 -4.01
C PHE A 67 -3.37 8.68 -3.29
N ALA A 68 -2.53 7.93 -2.57
CA ALA A 68 -1.36 8.49 -1.89
C ALA A 68 -0.40 9.17 -2.87
N ILE A 69 -0.14 8.56 -4.02
CA ILE A 69 0.71 9.13 -5.07
C ILE A 69 0.10 10.40 -5.65
N ARG A 70 -1.21 10.41 -5.92
CA ARG A 70 -1.91 11.61 -6.41
C ARG A 70 -1.89 12.76 -5.42
N LEU A 71 -2.09 12.48 -4.13
CA LEU A 71 -1.95 13.50 -3.08
C LEU A 71 -0.53 14.06 -3.05
N LYS A 72 0.49 13.19 -3.13
CA LYS A 72 1.88 13.65 -3.16
C LYS A 72 2.20 14.49 -4.40
N MET A 73 1.71 14.10 -5.59
CA MET A 73 1.87 14.89 -6.81
C MET A 73 1.17 16.25 -6.69
N ALA A 74 0.03 16.32 -6.01
CA ALA A 74 -0.66 17.58 -5.77
C ALA A 74 0.15 18.50 -4.83
N PHE A 75 0.81 17.95 -3.82
CA PHE A 75 1.69 18.70 -2.92
C PHE A 75 2.98 19.16 -3.61
N GLU A 76 3.50 18.38 -4.55
CA GLU A 76 4.73 18.70 -5.29
C GLU A 76 4.46 19.51 -6.58
N ASN A 77 3.33 20.24 -6.65
CA ASN A 77 3.00 21.09 -7.79
C ASN A 77 3.72 22.45 -7.73
N ASP A 78 5.02 22.38 -7.46
CA ASP A 78 5.86 23.54 -7.26
C ASP A 78 6.18 24.25 -8.58
N ASN A 79 6.14 25.58 -8.54
CA ASN A 79 6.74 26.40 -9.59
C ASN A 79 8.27 26.45 -9.46
N ALA A 80 8.95 27.22 -10.32
CA ALA A 80 10.43 27.33 -10.33
C ALA A 80 11.06 27.78 -8.99
N PHE A 81 10.26 28.28 -8.05
CA PHE A 81 10.70 28.73 -6.72
C PHE A 81 10.41 27.72 -5.61
N GLY A 82 9.88 26.53 -5.93
CA GLY A 82 9.58 25.50 -4.92
C GLY A 82 8.33 25.82 -4.11
N TRP A 83 7.42 26.63 -4.65
CA TRP A 83 6.13 26.96 -4.04
C TRP A 83 5.00 26.50 -4.96
N GLY A 84 4.04 25.77 -4.41
CA GLY A 84 2.76 25.51 -5.07
C GLY A 84 2.14 24.19 -4.63
N THR A 85 0.84 24.23 -4.38
CA THR A 85 -0.01 23.06 -4.18
C THR A 85 -1.07 23.06 -5.28
N ASP A 86 -1.46 21.90 -5.79
CA ASP A 86 -2.66 21.76 -6.61
C ASP A 86 -3.84 21.42 -5.69
N GLU A 87 -4.44 22.45 -5.08
CA GLU A 87 -5.51 22.27 -4.08
C GLU A 87 -6.71 21.55 -4.70
N GLU A 88 -7.04 21.87 -5.96
CA GLU A 88 -8.10 21.18 -6.71
C GLU A 88 -7.81 19.67 -6.80
N MET A 89 -6.59 19.27 -7.12
CA MET A 89 -6.21 17.86 -7.14
C MET A 89 -6.24 17.24 -5.74
N VAL A 90 -5.85 17.96 -4.68
CA VAL A 90 -5.96 17.47 -3.30
C VAL A 90 -7.41 17.13 -2.96
N PHE A 91 -8.32 18.09 -3.10
CA PHE A 91 -9.73 17.91 -2.75
C PHE A 91 -10.40 16.84 -3.62
N ASN A 92 -10.20 16.88 -4.95
CA ASN A 92 -10.73 15.87 -5.86
C ASN A 92 -10.22 14.46 -5.51
N THR A 93 -8.97 14.33 -5.07
CA THR A 93 -8.40 13.04 -4.68
C THR A 93 -9.00 12.55 -3.37
N ILE A 94 -9.16 13.42 -2.36
CA ILE A 94 -9.80 13.08 -1.09
C ILE A 94 -11.26 12.67 -1.30
N GLU A 95 -12.02 13.39 -2.12
CA GLU A 95 -13.43 13.09 -2.42
C GLU A 95 -13.61 11.73 -3.07
N GLN A 96 -12.75 11.36 -4.02
CA GLN A 96 -12.78 10.06 -4.70
C GLN A 96 -12.48 8.86 -3.78
N ILE A 97 -11.95 9.08 -2.57
CA ILE A 97 -11.75 8.01 -1.58
C ILE A 97 -13.12 7.63 -1.00
N PRO A 98 -13.61 6.39 -1.21
CA PRO A 98 -15.03 6.07 -1.04
C PRO A 98 -15.53 5.97 0.41
N ASN A 99 -14.67 5.62 1.36
CA ASN A 99 -15.08 5.35 2.75
C ASN A 99 -13.90 5.44 3.72
N ALA A 100 -14.20 5.46 5.03
CA ALA A 100 -13.19 5.59 6.09
C ALA A 100 -12.19 4.43 6.10
N SER A 101 -12.62 3.23 5.72
CA SER A 101 -11.73 2.05 5.63
C SER A 101 -10.68 2.23 4.53
N MET A 102 -11.07 2.78 3.38
CA MET A 102 -10.15 3.11 2.30
C MET A 102 -9.23 4.26 2.70
N MET A 103 -9.76 5.33 3.32
CA MET A 103 -8.95 6.46 3.79
C MET A 103 -7.82 6.01 4.71
N ARG A 104 -8.12 5.16 5.71
CA ARG A 104 -7.09 4.56 6.59
C ARG A 104 -6.04 3.75 5.84
N LYS A 105 -6.40 3.11 4.71
CA LYS A 105 -5.43 2.41 3.86
C LYS A 105 -4.57 3.38 3.07
N VAL A 106 -5.14 4.50 2.60
CA VAL A 106 -4.42 5.57 1.91
C VAL A 106 -3.40 6.20 2.86
N GLU A 107 -3.78 6.56 4.07
CA GLU A 107 -2.86 7.12 5.08
C GLU A 107 -1.67 6.18 5.37
N ARG A 108 -1.94 4.88 5.52
CA ARG A 108 -0.87 3.87 5.67
C ARG A 108 0.01 3.77 4.43
N ALA A 109 -0.59 3.76 3.24
CA ALA A 109 0.17 3.69 2.00
C ALA A 109 1.05 4.94 1.81
N TYR A 110 0.52 6.12 2.13
CA TYR A 110 1.25 7.38 2.10
C TYR A 110 2.46 7.34 3.04
N LYS A 111 2.27 6.90 4.28
CA LYS A 111 3.35 6.73 5.25
C LYS A 111 4.40 5.70 4.81
N ASP A 112 3.96 4.58 4.24
CA ASP A 112 4.86 3.55 3.72
C ASP A 112 5.69 4.05 2.52
N LEU A 113 5.14 4.96 1.70
CA LEU A 113 5.79 5.49 0.50
C LEU A 113 6.74 6.65 0.82
N TYR A 114 6.33 7.59 1.67
CA TYR A 114 7.01 8.87 1.87
C TYR A 114 7.62 9.04 3.26
N GLY A 115 7.34 8.14 4.20
CA GLY A 115 7.83 8.22 5.57
C GLY A 115 7.12 9.26 6.46
N ASN A 116 6.27 10.12 5.88
CA ASN A 116 5.51 11.16 6.58
C ASN A 116 4.05 10.76 6.82
N ASN A 117 3.41 11.41 7.79
CA ASN A 117 1.97 11.24 8.00
C ASN A 117 1.21 12.17 7.03
N LEU A 118 0.22 11.62 6.31
CA LEU A 118 -0.57 12.40 5.35
C LEU A 118 -1.23 13.65 5.96
N SER A 119 -1.73 13.56 7.20
CA SER A 119 -2.35 14.70 7.89
C SER A 119 -1.35 15.84 8.19
N ALA A 120 -0.08 15.51 8.40
CA ALA A 120 0.96 16.51 8.65
C ALA A 120 1.32 17.23 7.35
N ASP A 121 1.46 16.48 6.25
CA ASP A 121 1.70 17.09 4.94
C ASP A 121 0.49 17.93 4.51
N LEU A 122 -0.76 17.46 4.67
CA LEU A 122 -1.95 18.29 4.42
C LEU A 122 -1.96 19.61 5.20
N ALA A 123 -1.49 19.60 6.45
CA ALA A 123 -1.43 20.81 7.27
C ALA A 123 -0.30 21.78 6.86
N ASN A 124 0.74 21.27 6.21
CA ASN A 124 1.85 22.09 5.70
C ASN A 124 1.53 22.68 4.33
N GLU A 125 0.82 21.92 3.49
CA GLU A 125 0.58 22.24 2.08
C GLU A 125 -0.69 23.07 1.85
N LEU A 126 -1.64 23.03 2.79
CA LEU A 126 -2.91 23.77 2.72
C LEU A 126 -2.95 24.91 3.74
N SER A 127 -3.74 25.95 3.45
CA SER A 127 -4.07 26.95 4.46
C SER A 127 -4.90 26.36 5.61
N THR A 128 -4.96 27.05 6.74
CA THR A 128 -5.74 26.62 7.91
C THR A 128 -7.21 26.33 7.58
N GLU A 129 -7.83 27.14 6.72
CA GLU A 129 -9.24 26.98 6.32
C GLU A 129 -9.42 25.75 5.43
N GLU A 130 -8.56 25.59 4.42
CA GLU A 130 -8.58 24.44 3.51
C GLU A 130 -8.30 23.13 4.23
N PHE A 131 -7.34 23.13 5.16
CA PHE A 131 -7.06 21.97 6.00
C PHE A 131 -8.27 21.57 6.84
N ALA A 132 -8.98 22.53 7.43
CA ALA A 132 -10.20 22.26 8.19
C ALA A 132 -11.28 21.62 7.31
N ILE A 133 -11.47 22.13 6.08
CA ILE A 133 -12.41 21.58 5.09
C ILE A 133 -12.00 20.16 4.69
N ALA A 134 -10.72 19.94 4.39
CA ALA A 134 -10.21 18.61 4.04
C ALA A 134 -10.46 17.61 5.17
N GLN A 135 -10.22 18.01 6.42
CA GLN A 135 -10.48 17.19 7.59
C GLN A 135 -11.97 16.91 7.79
N GLU A 136 -12.85 17.86 7.50
CA GLU A 136 -14.30 17.65 7.51
C GLU A 136 -14.73 16.61 6.47
N ILE A 137 -14.25 16.71 5.23
CA ILE A 137 -14.54 15.74 4.17
C ILE A 137 -14.07 14.33 4.58
N ILE A 138 -12.87 14.22 5.18
CA ILE A 138 -12.35 12.96 5.74
C ILE A 138 -13.27 12.47 6.88
N ASN A 139 -13.64 13.38 7.78
CA ASN A 139 -14.69 13.33 8.80
C ASN A 139 -15.95 12.55 8.39
N LEU A 140 -16.52 12.99 7.27
CA LEU A 140 -17.84 12.58 6.80
C LEU A 140 -17.86 11.21 6.12
N LYS A 141 -16.69 10.63 5.81
CA LYS A 141 -16.61 9.29 5.22
C LYS A 141 -17.06 8.24 6.23
N LYS A 142 -18.11 7.49 5.88
CA LYS A 142 -18.65 6.39 6.68
C LYS A 142 -17.82 5.10 6.54
#